data_AF-A0A800BL63-F1
#
_entry.id   AF-A0A800BL63-F1
#
_cell.length_a   1.000
_cell.length_b   1.000
_cell.length_c   1.000
_cell.angle_alpha   90.00
_cell.angle_beta   90.00
_cell.angle_gamma   90.00
#
_symmetry.space_group_name_H-M   'P 1'
#
loop_
_entity.id
_entity.type
_entity.pdbx_description
1 polymer ?
#
loop_
_entity_poly.entity_id
_entity_poly.type
_entity_poly.pdbx_seq_one_letter_code
_entity_poly.pdbx_strand_id
1 'polypeptide(L)'
;PTIRSWIDSGVELILTTGGTGLGPRDLTITLMEKLFDSRLPGVEQALHAYGRGKIATAALSRLAAGVIGGSIVVCLPGSPGAARDGLTVLVPTIFHAFQMMQGEGH
;
A
#
# COMPACT_ATOMS: atom_id res chain seq x y z
N PRO A 1 16.23 -8.84 0.01
CA PRO A 1 14.96 -9.42 -0.53
C PRO A 1 14.19 -8.35 -1.33
N THR A 2 13.47 -8.76 -2.37
CA THR A 2 13.03 -7.99 -3.56
C THR A 2 12.69 -6.51 -3.35
N ILE A 3 11.91 -6.15 -2.33
CA ILE A 3 11.53 -4.75 -2.06
C ILE A 3 12.75 -3.85 -1.81
N ARG A 4 13.70 -4.29 -0.97
CA ARG A 4 14.92 -3.50 -0.72
C ARG A 4 15.74 -3.32 -2.00
N SER A 5 15.84 -4.35 -2.83
CA SER A 5 16.54 -4.25 -4.11
C SER A 5 15.87 -3.27 -5.07
N TRP A 6 14.55 -3.16 -5.05
CA TRP A 6 13.82 -2.18 -5.85
C TRP A 6 14.03 -0.76 -5.34
N ILE A 7 13.99 -0.57 -4.02
CA ILE A 7 14.31 0.71 -3.36
C ILE A 7 15.73 1.14 -3.72
N ASP A 8 16.72 0.25 -3.57
CA ASP A 8 18.12 0.52 -3.90
C ASP A 8 18.32 0.85 -5.39
N SER A 9 17.43 0.37 -6.26
CA SER A 9 17.42 0.69 -7.71
C SER A 9 16.66 1.97 -8.06
N GLY A 10 16.12 2.69 -7.08
CA GLY A 10 15.42 3.97 -7.27
C GLY A 10 13.92 3.86 -7.56
N VAL A 11 13.27 2.74 -7.23
CA VAL A 11 11.81 2.61 -7.40
C VAL A 11 11.09 3.42 -6.33
N GLU A 12 10.30 4.43 -6.73
CA GLU A 12 9.62 5.33 -5.79
C GLU A 12 8.26 4.80 -5.31
N LEU A 13 7.59 3.97 -6.12
CA LEU A 13 6.29 3.36 -5.79
C LEU A 13 6.32 1.85 -5.94
N ILE A 14 5.99 1.14 -4.87
CA ILE A 14 5.87 -0.31 -4.87
C ILE A 14 4.45 -0.69 -4.45
N LEU A 15 3.74 -1.37 -5.35
CA LEU A 15 2.43 -1.95 -5.07
C LEU A 15 2.59 -3.47 -4.95
N THR A 16 2.17 -4.03 -3.82
CA THR A 16 2.06 -5.48 -3.66
C THR A 16 0.60 -5.90 -3.77
N THR A 17 0.35 -7.14 -4.19
CA THR A 17 -1.00 -7.71 -4.28
C THR A 17 -1.00 -9.12 -3.70
N GLY A 18 -1.96 -9.39 -2.82
CA GLY A 18 -2.11 -10.69 -2.16
C GLY A 18 -1.38 -10.82 -0.83
N GLY A 19 -1.70 -11.89 -0.08
CA GLY A 19 -1.16 -12.12 1.25
C GLY A 19 -1.71 -11.18 2.33
N THR A 20 -2.86 -10.52 2.08
CA THR A 20 -3.51 -9.56 2.98
C THR A 20 -4.74 -10.12 3.70
N GLY A 21 -5.06 -11.40 3.50
CA GLY A 21 -6.18 -12.10 4.15
C GLY A 21 -5.88 -12.49 5.60
N LEU A 22 -6.68 -13.40 6.16
CA LEU A 22 -6.55 -13.91 7.54
C LEU A 22 -5.97 -15.34 7.59
N GLY A 23 -5.58 -15.91 6.44
CA GLY A 23 -5.05 -17.25 6.35
C GLY A 23 -3.63 -17.36 6.92
N PRO A 24 -3.18 -18.57 7.27
CA PRO A 24 -1.84 -18.81 7.83
C PRO A 24 -0.69 -18.50 6.85
N ARG A 25 -1.01 -18.35 5.56
CA ARG A 25 -0.07 -17.97 4.50
C ARG A 25 -0.10 -16.47 4.17
N ASP A 26 -1.04 -15.72 4.74
CA ASP A 26 -1.15 -14.27 4.52
C ASP A 26 -0.11 -13.54 5.38
N LEU A 27 1.11 -13.45 4.87
CA LEU A 27 2.26 -12.89 5.61
C LEU A 27 2.65 -11.48 5.17
N THR A 28 2.13 -10.98 4.04
CA THR A 28 2.55 -9.70 3.44
C THR A 28 2.53 -8.57 4.46
N ILE A 29 1.41 -8.42 5.18
CA ILE A 29 1.20 -7.31 6.11
C ILE A 29 2.16 -7.38 7.30
N THR A 30 2.27 -8.54 7.95
CA THR A 30 3.14 -8.75 9.10
C THR A 30 4.62 -8.56 8.74
N LEU A 31 5.00 -8.84 7.49
CA LEU A 31 6.35 -8.59 7.00
C LEU A 31 6.57 -7.10 6.70
N MET A 32 5.63 -6.44 6.03
CA MET A 32 5.75 -5.02 5.65
C MET A 32 5.72 -4.11 6.87
N GLU A 33 4.91 -4.44 7.87
CA GLU A 33 4.83 -3.71 9.14
C GLU A 33 6.16 -3.53 9.85
N LYS A 34 7.06 -4.51 9.72
CA LYS A 34 8.40 -4.47 10.33
C LYS A 34 9.40 -3.64 9.54
N LEU A 35 9.05 -3.24 8.31
CA LEU A 35 9.94 -2.55 7.39
C LEU A 35 9.57 -1.08 7.21
N PHE A 36 8.38 -0.65 7.59
CA PHE A 36 7.98 0.75 7.45
C PHE A 36 8.80 1.66 8.36
N ASP A 37 9.44 2.66 7.76
CA ASP A 37 10.04 3.79 8.48
C ASP A 37 8.94 4.71 9.03
N SER A 38 7.88 4.87 8.24
CA SER A 38 6.65 5.59 8.63
C SER A 38 5.42 4.97 7.98
N ARG A 39 4.29 5.02 8.70
CA ARG A 39 2.99 4.51 8.21
C ARG A 39 2.20 5.62 7.53
N LEU A 40 1.36 5.24 6.56
CA LEU A 40 0.41 6.10 5.86
C LEU A 40 -1.04 5.69 6.21
N PRO A 41 -1.49 5.87 7.47
CA PRO A 41 -2.79 5.37 7.91
C PRO A 41 -3.97 6.02 7.15
N GLY A 42 -3.82 7.24 6.64
CA GLY A 42 -4.85 7.88 5.81
C GLY A 42 -5.10 7.13 4.49
N VAL A 43 -4.06 6.56 3.88
CA VAL A 43 -4.18 5.73 2.67
C VAL A 43 -4.91 4.43 3.00
N GLU A 44 -4.55 3.78 4.11
CA GLU A 44 -5.20 2.56 4.58
C GLU A 44 -6.71 2.77 4.83
N GLN A 45 -7.05 3.86 5.52
CA GLN A 45 -8.42 4.25 5.79
C GLN A 45 -9.21 4.53 4.51
N ALA A 46 -8.61 5.23 3.53
CA ALA A 46 -9.25 5.51 2.26
C ALA A 46 -9.55 4.22 1.46
N LEU A 47 -8.57 3.30 1.41
CA LEU A 47 -8.73 2.00 0.75
C LEU A 47 -9.84 1.16 1.40
N HIS A 48 -9.86 1.10 2.74
CA HIS A 48 -10.92 0.42 3.46
C HIS A 48 -12.29 1.08 3.28
N ALA A 49 -12.36 2.41 3.33
CA ALA A 49 -13.62 3.13 3.15
C ALA A 49 -14.22 2.85 1.77
N TYR A 50 -13.41 2.92 0.71
CA TYR A 50 -13.84 2.61 -0.65
C TYR A 50 -14.28 1.15 -0.78
N GLY A 51 -13.46 0.21 -0.30
CA GLY A 51 -13.77 -1.23 -0.38
C GLY A 51 -15.05 -1.61 0.36
N ARG A 52 -15.25 -1.08 1.58
CA ARG A 52 -16.47 -1.31 2.37
C ARG A 52 -17.73 -0.76 1.69
N GLY A 53 -17.60 0.32 0.93
CA GLY A 53 -18.68 0.85 0.11
C GLY A 53 -19.13 -0.09 -1.02
N LYS A 54 -18.29 -1.04 -1.42
CA LYS A 54 -18.61 -2.06 -2.45
C LYS A 54 -19.01 -3.40 -1.86
N ILE A 55 -18.25 -3.89 -0.88
CA ILE A 55 -18.51 -5.19 -0.24
C ILE A 55 -18.12 -5.17 1.24
N ALA A 56 -19.01 -5.65 2.10
CA ALA A 56 -18.81 -5.62 3.55
C ALA A 56 -17.52 -6.35 4.00
N THR A 57 -17.17 -7.45 3.32
CA THR A 57 -15.98 -8.26 3.65
C THR A 57 -14.66 -7.56 3.36
N ALA A 58 -14.65 -6.46 2.58
CA ALA A 58 -13.45 -5.67 2.37
C ALA A 58 -12.86 -5.13 3.70
N ALA A 59 -13.70 -4.96 4.73
CA ALA A 59 -13.28 -4.59 6.08
C ALA A 59 -12.31 -5.60 6.73
N LEU A 60 -12.30 -6.85 6.27
CA LEU A 60 -11.45 -7.92 6.84
C LEU A 60 -10.05 -7.96 6.23
N SER A 61 -9.79 -7.21 5.16
CA SER A 61 -8.45 -7.17 4.55
C SER A 61 -7.50 -6.35 5.41
N ARG A 62 -6.31 -6.88 5.69
CA ARG A 62 -5.31 -6.25 6.56
C ARG A 62 -4.41 -5.24 5.84
N LEU A 63 -4.95 -4.50 4.85
CA LEU A 63 -4.18 -3.53 4.03
C LEU A 63 -3.22 -2.68 4.86
N ALA A 64 -2.05 -2.39 4.29
CA ALA A 64 -1.04 -1.56 4.94
C ALA A 64 -0.35 -0.65 3.90
N ALA A 65 0.00 0.56 4.33
CA ALA A 65 0.72 1.52 3.52
C ALA A 65 1.75 2.27 4.36
N GLY A 66 2.89 2.59 3.76
CA GLY A 66 3.97 3.29 4.45
C GLY A 66 5.13 3.62 3.53
N VAL A 67 6.13 4.27 4.11
CA VAL A 67 7.39 4.60 3.44
C VAL A 67 8.48 3.64 3.91
N ILE A 68 9.30 3.17 2.98
CA ILE A 68 10.50 2.34 3.24
C ILE A 68 11.64 2.91 2.40
N GLY A 69 12.70 3.40 3.03
CA GLY A 69 13.92 3.86 2.36
C GLY A 69 13.70 4.96 1.31
N GLY A 70 12.68 5.81 1.50
CA GLY A 70 12.32 6.85 0.53
C GLY A 70 11.37 6.39 -0.59
N SER A 71 10.81 5.19 -0.49
CA SER A 71 9.80 4.68 -1.45
C SER A 71 8.47 4.44 -0.76
N ILE A 72 7.37 4.75 -1.44
CA ILE A 72 6.01 4.44 -0.97
C ILE A 72 5.69 2.99 -1.28
N VAL A 73 5.26 2.24 -0.26
CA VAL A 73 4.84 0.85 -0.40
C VAL A 73 3.39 0.69 0.04
N VAL A 74 2.54 0.15 -0.83
CA VAL A 74 1.11 -0.11 -0.55
C VAL A 74 0.78 -1.58 -0.81
N CYS A 75 0.16 -2.22 0.18
CA CYS A 75 -0.28 -3.61 0.10
C CYS A 75 -1.75 -3.71 -0.28
N LEU A 76 -2.02 -4.12 -1.51
CA LEU A 76 -3.37 -4.28 -2.06
C LEU A 76 -3.88 -5.72 -1.92
N PRO A 77 -5.21 -5.94 -1.98
CA PRO A 77 -5.78 -7.28 -2.04
C PRO A 77 -5.28 -8.10 -3.24
N GLY A 78 -5.38 -9.43 -3.12
CA GLY A 78 -5.01 -10.36 -4.18
C GLY A 78 -6.05 -10.50 -5.31
N SER A 79 -7.30 -10.07 -5.10
CA SER A 79 -8.32 -10.18 -6.14
C SER A 79 -8.16 -9.07 -7.18
N PRO A 80 -8.26 -9.36 -8.49
CA PRO A 80 -8.10 -8.34 -9.53
C PRO A 80 -9.08 -7.17 -9.41
N GLY A 81 -10.30 -7.42 -8.95
CA GLY A 81 -11.30 -6.36 -8.72
C GLY A 81 -10.86 -5.40 -7.61
N ALA A 82 -10.49 -5.94 -6.45
CA ALA A 82 -10.10 -5.10 -5.32
C ALA A 82 -8.73 -4.43 -5.51
N ALA A 83 -7.84 -5.01 -6.32
CA ALA A 83 -6.62 -4.32 -6.75
C ALA A 83 -6.94 -3.09 -7.62
N ARG A 84 -7.88 -3.20 -8.58
CA ARG A 84 -8.34 -2.06 -9.39
C ARG A 84 -9.02 -0.98 -8.54
N ASP A 85 -9.80 -1.40 -7.55
CA ASP A 85 -10.41 -0.49 -6.58
C ASP A 85 -9.34 0.30 -5.81
N GLY A 86 -8.28 -0.38 -5.36
CA GLY A 86 -7.15 0.28 -4.72
C GLY A 86 -6.46 1.29 -5.64
N LEU A 87 -6.21 0.94 -6.90
CA LEU A 87 -5.65 1.87 -7.87
C LEU A 87 -6.55 3.10 -8.11
N THR A 88 -7.87 2.92 -8.09
CA THR A 88 -8.85 4.02 -8.23
C THR A 88 -8.79 5.00 -7.06
N VAL A 89 -8.48 4.51 -5.85
CA VAL A 89 -8.30 5.35 -4.66
C VAL A 89 -6.96 6.08 -4.69
N LEU A 90 -5.91 5.40 -5.15
CA LEU A 90 -4.54 5.92 -5.10
C LEU A 90 -4.26 6.92 -6.22
N VAL A 91 -4.73 6.66 -7.44
CA VAL A 91 -4.38 7.43 -8.63
C VAL A 91 -5.44 8.51 -8.89
N PRO A 92 -5.06 9.77 -9.15
CA PRO A 92 -3.70 10.28 -9.32
C PRO A 92 -3.05 10.81 -8.03
N THR A 93 -3.78 10.84 -6.90
CA THR A 93 -3.36 11.53 -5.67
C THR A 93 -1.98 11.11 -5.17
N ILE A 94 -1.64 9.83 -5.28
CA ILE A 94 -0.36 9.28 -4.83
C ILE A 94 0.85 9.95 -5.52
N PHE A 95 0.69 10.50 -6.72
CA PHE A 95 1.78 11.19 -7.43
C PHE A 95 2.20 12.51 -6.77
N HIS A 96 1.29 13.18 -6.05
CA HIS A 96 1.62 14.39 -5.31
C HIS A 96 2.57 14.10 -4.14
N ALA A 97 2.52 12.86 -3.61
CA ALA A 97 3.41 12.47 -2.52
C ALA A 97 4.88 12.40 -2.94
N PHE A 98 5.19 12.09 -4.22
CA PHE A 98 6.57 12.06 -4.70
C PHE A 98 7.24 13.42 -4.65
N GLN A 99 6.55 14.49 -5.07
CA GLN A 99 7.06 15.86 -4.99
C GLN A 99 7.41 16.24 -3.55
N MET A 100 6.52 15.92 -2.61
CA MET A 100 6.74 16.17 -1.18
C MET A 100 7.93 15.37 -0.62
N MET A 101 8.12 14.13 -1.06
CA MET A 101 9.22 13.27 -0.62
C MET A 101 10.58 13.73 -1.13
N GLN A 102 10.62 14.43 -2.28
CA GLN A 102 11.84 15.05 -2.82
C GLN A 102 12.21 16.37 -2.11
N GLY A 103 11.42 16.82 -1.13
CA GLY A 103 11.64 18.08 -0.43
C GLY A 103 11.25 19.32 -1.24
N GLU A 104 10.60 19.14 -2.39
CA GLU A 104 9.98 20.21 -3.16
C GLU A 104 8.66 20.53 -2.46
N GLY A 105 8.65 21.65 -1.73
CA GLY A 105 7.51 22.10 -0.94
C GLY A 105 6.24 22.34 -1.78
N HIS A 106 5.12 22.45 -1.07
CA HIS A 106 3.75 22.59 -1.59
C HIS A 106 3.58 23.55 -2.78
#